data_AF-A0A090T3Q1-F1
#
_entry.id   AF-A0A090T3Q1-F1
#
_cell.length_a   1.000
_cell.length_b   1.000
_cell.length_c   1.000
_cell.angle_alpha   90.00
_cell.angle_beta   90.00
_cell.angle_gamma   90.00
#
_symmetry.space_group_name_H-M   'P 1'
#
loop_
_entity.id
_entity.type
_entity.pdbx_description
1 polymer ?
#
loop_
_entity_poly.entity_id
_entity_poly.type
_entity_poly.pdbx_seq_one_letter_code
_entity_poly.pdbx_strand_id
1 'polypeptide(L)'
;MLAFILQGVNMVLFSTFTSEFMLIIGTAVAAVGYGTLLAVFPSLTAEYYGLKNYGTNYGVLYTSWGIGGAIGAAIVGYSMTHGGGYNLAYTISAVMMGVCIVLSLVTKPISEAKAAELKTA
;
A
#
# COMPACT_ATOMS: atom_id res chain seq x y z
N MET A 1 2.62 -5.74 -8.00
CA MET A 1 3.08 -4.74 -8.99
C MET A 1 1.93 -4.05 -9.71
N LEU A 2 1.04 -4.77 -10.43
CA LEU A 2 -0.09 -4.15 -11.15
C LEU A 2 -0.97 -3.25 -10.27
N ALA A 3 -1.34 -3.71 -9.07
CA ALA A 3 -2.12 -2.92 -8.12
C ALA A 3 -1.41 -1.61 -7.70
N PHE A 4 -0.08 -1.63 -7.53
CA PHE A 4 0.69 -0.42 -7.18
C PHE A 4 0.75 0.58 -8.33
N ILE A 5 0.91 0.10 -9.57
CA ILE A 5 0.90 0.96 -10.76
C ILE A 5 -0.48 1.59 -10.92
N LEU A 6 -1.55 0.78 -10.85
CA LEU A 6 -2.92 1.27 -10.95
C LEU A 6 -3.23 2.33 -9.88
N GLN A 7 -2.87 2.07 -8.63
CA GLN A 7 -3.08 3.04 -7.55
C GLN A 7 -2.21 4.28 -7.71
N GLY A 8 -0.94 4.13 -8.09
CA GLY A 8 -0.04 5.28 -8.32
C GLY A 8 -0.59 6.21 -9.40
N VAL A 9 -0.99 5.66 -10.55
CA VAL A 9 -1.62 6.43 -11.64
C VAL A 9 -2.90 7.09 -11.15
N ASN A 10 -3.76 6.35 -10.44
CA ASN A 10 -5.01 6.89 -9.90
C ASN A 10 -4.75 8.07 -8.95
N MET A 11 -3.76 7.98 -8.05
CA MET A 11 -3.43 9.06 -7.12
C MET A 11 -2.88 10.31 -7.82
N VAL A 12 -2.08 10.15 -8.88
CA VAL A 12 -1.62 11.28 -9.70
C VAL A 12 -2.83 11.98 -10.35
N LEU A 13 -3.73 11.20 -10.96
CA LEU A 13 -4.92 11.73 -11.65
C LEU A 13 -5.94 12.33 -10.67
N PHE A 14 -6.02 11.84 -9.44
CA PHE A 14 -7.01 12.28 -8.45
C PHE A 14 -6.95 13.78 -8.15
N SER A 15 -5.74 14.36 -8.21
CA SER A 15 -5.53 15.82 -8.07
C SER A 15 -6.20 16.66 -9.17
N THR A 16 -6.53 16.05 -10.30
CA THR A 16 -7.13 16.71 -11.47
C THR A 16 -8.65 16.48 -11.57
N PHE A 17 -9.22 15.64 -10.71
CA PHE A 17 -10.65 15.32 -10.76
C PHE A 17 -11.49 16.45 -10.14
N THR A 18 -12.25 17.14 -10.99
CA THR A 18 -13.08 18.29 -10.61
C THR A 18 -14.58 17.98 -10.64
N SER A 19 -14.97 16.86 -11.24
CA SER A 19 -16.37 16.40 -11.35
C SER A 19 -16.64 15.25 -10.38
N GLU A 20 -17.82 15.25 -9.76
CA GLU A 20 -18.32 14.15 -8.93
C GLU A 20 -18.18 12.78 -9.62
N PHE A 21 -18.52 12.71 -10.92
CA PHE A 21 -18.40 11.47 -11.68
C PHE A 21 -16.95 10.95 -11.74
N MET A 22 -15.98 11.83 -11.96
CA MET A 22 -14.56 11.45 -11.98
C MET A 22 -14.08 10.99 -10.59
N LEU A 23 -14.55 11.66 -9.52
CA LEU A 23 -14.24 11.27 -8.14
C LEU A 23 -14.81 9.89 -7.79
N ILE A 24 -16.02 9.57 -8.26
CA ILE A 24 -16.64 8.23 -8.09
C ILE A 24 -15.79 7.17 -8.77
N ILE A 25 -15.40 7.39 -10.04
CA ILE A 25 -14.56 6.45 -10.78
C ILE A 25 -13.19 6.28 -10.10
N GLY A 26 -12.54 7.38 -9.72
CA GLY A 26 -11.27 7.34 -9.00
C GLY A 26 -11.35 6.58 -7.68
N THR A 27 -12.43 6.77 -6.93
CA THR A 27 -12.68 6.06 -5.68
C THR A 27 -12.91 4.57 -5.90
N ALA A 28 -13.65 4.19 -6.96
CA ALA A 28 -13.85 2.79 -7.32
C ALA A 28 -12.52 2.11 -7.71
N VAL A 29 -11.65 2.80 -8.46
CA VAL A 29 -10.31 2.30 -8.81
C VAL A 29 -9.45 2.13 -7.55
N ALA A 30 -9.50 3.08 -6.62
CA ALA A 30 -8.81 2.97 -5.34
C ALA A 30 -9.33 1.76 -4.53
N ALA A 31 -10.64 1.53 -4.50
CA ALA A 31 -11.25 0.39 -3.82
C ALA A 31 -10.81 -0.95 -4.42
N VAL A 32 -10.72 -1.07 -5.75
CA VAL A 32 -10.17 -2.27 -6.42
C VAL A 32 -8.72 -2.49 -6.01
N GLY A 33 -7.90 -1.44 -6.03
CA GLY A 33 -6.50 -1.50 -5.58
C GLY A 33 -6.39 -1.98 -4.13
N TYR A 34 -7.22 -1.42 -3.24
CA TYR A 34 -7.24 -1.78 -1.83
C TYR A 34 -7.69 -3.24 -1.59
N GLY A 35 -8.76 -3.68 -2.26
CA GLY A 35 -9.25 -5.06 -2.16
C GLY A 35 -8.22 -6.08 -2.65
N THR A 36 -7.49 -5.76 -3.73
CA THR A 36 -6.42 -6.62 -4.24
C THR A 36 -5.30 -6.81 -3.22
N LEU A 37 -4.92 -5.74 -2.51
CA LEU A 37 -3.87 -5.79 -1.50
C LEU A 37 -4.25 -6.66 -0.29
N LEU A 38 -5.47 -6.51 0.21
CA LEU A 38 -5.96 -7.34 1.32
C LEU A 38 -5.99 -8.83 0.98
N ALA A 39 -6.23 -9.18 -0.28
CA ALA A 39 -6.21 -10.58 -0.73
C ALA A 39 -4.79 -11.17 -0.80
N VAL A 40 -3.77 -10.36 -1.12
CA VAL A 40 -2.40 -10.86 -1.34
C VAL A 40 -1.47 -10.71 -0.14
N PHE A 41 -1.79 -9.85 0.84
CA PHE A 41 -0.92 -9.67 2.01
C PHE A 41 -0.69 -10.95 2.83
N PRO A 42 -1.69 -11.83 3.05
CA PRO A 42 -1.47 -13.12 3.70
C PRO A 42 -0.43 -13.98 2.97
N SER A 43 -0.61 -14.19 1.67
CA SER A 43 0.28 -15.04 0.88
C SER A 43 1.68 -14.46 0.79
N LEU A 44 1.80 -13.15 0.53
CA LEU A 44 3.10 -12.47 0.50
C LEU A 44 3.82 -12.56 1.85
N THR A 45 3.11 -12.45 2.96
CA THR A 45 3.73 -12.58 4.29
C THR A 45 4.30 -13.98 4.51
N ALA A 46 3.58 -15.02 4.08
CA ALA A 46 4.06 -16.39 4.14
C ALA A 46 5.25 -16.64 3.18
N GLU A 47 5.20 -16.10 1.96
CA GLU A 47 6.24 -16.24 0.95
C GLU A 47 7.54 -15.50 1.29
N TYR A 48 7.47 -14.38 2.02
CA TYR A 48 8.63 -13.55 2.35
C TYR A 48 9.18 -13.79 3.75
N TYR A 49 8.38 -14.34 4.67
CA TYR A 49 8.81 -14.51 6.06
C TYR A 49 8.55 -15.91 6.62
N GLY A 50 7.95 -16.80 5.82
CA GLY A 50 7.66 -18.17 6.22
C GLY A 50 6.47 -18.29 7.18
N LEU A 51 6.12 -19.54 7.50
CA LEU A 51 4.93 -19.85 8.32
C LEU A 51 5.20 -19.93 9.84
N LYS A 52 6.47 -20.13 10.25
CA LYS A 52 6.84 -20.35 11.67
C LYS A 52 6.37 -19.23 12.59
N ASN A 53 6.60 -17.97 12.20
CA ASN A 53 6.21 -16.77 12.96
C ASN A 53 5.15 -15.95 12.22
N TYR A 54 4.30 -16.61 11.43
CA TYR A 54 3.37 -15.96 10.51
C TYR A 54 2.48 -14.91 11.19
N GLY A 55 1.85 -15.26 12.31
CA GLY A 55 0.94 -14.35 13.03
C GLY A 55 1.63 -13.07 13.48
N THR A 56 2.86 -13.16 13.99
CA THR A 56 3.66 -11.99 14.39
C THR A 56 4.05 -11.14 13.19
N ASN A 57 4.55 -11.76 12.11
CA ASN A 57 4.94 -11.03 10.90
C ASN A 57 3.73 -10.31 10.27
N TYR A 58 2.58 -10.97 10.23
CA TYR A 58 1.34 -10.38 9.73
C TYR A 58 0.82 -9.27 10.66
N GLY A 59 0.99 -9.42 11.97
CA GLY A 59 0.70 -8.37 12.95
C GLY A 59 1.55 -7.12 12.76
N VAL A 60 2.86 -7.28 12.48
CA VAL A 60 3.74 -6.15 12.14
C VAL A 60 3.27 -5.45 10.86
N LEU A 61 2.88 -6.20 9.84
CA LEU A 61 2.32 -5.65 8.61
C LEU A 61 1.08 -4.79 8.90
N TYR A 62 0.10 -5.28 9.66
CA TYR A 62 -1.09 -4.49 10.00
C TYR A 62 -0.81 -3.32 10.94
N THR A 63 0.21 -3.44 11.80
CA THR A 63 0.65 -2.31 12.62
C THR A 63 1.17 -1.18 11.74
N SER A 64 1.95 -1.51 10.70
CA SER A 64 2.41 -0.51 9.72
C SER A 64 1.24 0.14 8.96
N TRP A 65 0.19 -0.63 8.65
CA TRP A 65 -1.04 -0.09 8.04
C TRP A 65 -1.73 0.93 8.95
N GLY A 66 -1.86 0.64 10.25
CA GLY A 66 -2.44 1.57 11.23
C GLY A 66 -1.64 2.86 11.37
N ILE A 67 -0.30 2.75 11.45
CA ILE A 67 0.61 3.90 11.49
C ILE A 67 0.47 4.75 10.22
N GLY A 68 0.43 4.11 9.05
CA GLY A 68 0.24 4.80 7.77
C GLY A 68 -1.08 5.56 7.72
N GLY A 69 -2.17 4.98 8.23
CA GLY A 69 -3.47 5.65 8.35
C GLY A 69 -3.42 6.90 9.24
N ALA A 70 -2.77 6.81 10.40
CA ALA A 70 -2.61 7.96 11.31
C ALA A 70 -1.77 9.08 10.68
N ILE A 71 -0.65 8.75 10.05
CA ILE A 71 0.21 9.71 9.33
C ILE A 71 -0.57 10.37 8.18
N GLY A 72 -1.31 9.57 7.40
CA GLY A 72 -2.14 10.08 6.30
C GLY A 72 -3.19 11.08 6.78
N ALA A 73 -3.88 10.80 7.88
CA ALA A 73 -4.85 11.72 8.47
C ALA A 73 -4.19 13.04 8.92
N ALA A 74 -3.00 12.97 9.53
CA ALA A 74 -2.24 14.16 9.93
C ALA A 74 -1.81 15.02 8.72
N ILE A 75 -1.36 14.38 7.64
CA ILE A 75 -0.99 15.06 6.37
C ILE A 75 -2.20 15.80 5.78
N VAL A 76 -3.36 15.14 5.71
CA VAL A 76 -4.59 15.77 5.22
C VAL A 76 -4.97 16.95 6.09
N GLY A 77 -4.96 16.78 7.42
CA GLY A 77 -5.26 17.86 8.36
C GLY A 77 -4.34 19.07 8.16
N TYR A 78 -3.04 18.84 8.04
CA TYR A 78 -2.05 19.89 7.75
C TYR A 78 -2.30 20.57 6.40
N SER A 79 -2.53 19.81 5.33
CA SER A 79 -2.80 20.36 4.00
C SER A 79 -4.05 21.23 3.98
N MET A 80 -5.08 20.82 4.72
CA MET A 80 -6.35 21.54 4.78
C MET A 80 -6.27 22.87 5.54
N THR A 81 -5.43 22.96 6.57
CA THR A 81 -5.21 24.22 7.30
C THR A 81 -4.37 25.24 6.54
N HIS A 82 -3.64 24.81 5.50
CA HIS A 82 -2.78 25.67 4.68
C HIS A 82 -3.35 25.96 3.28
N GLY A 83 -4.64 25.63 3.05
CA GLY A 83 -5.33 25.90 1.78
C GLY A 83 -4.91 25.01 0.60
N GLY A 84 -4.13 23.95 0.84
CA GLY A 84 -3.60 23.06 -0.20
C GLY A 84 -4.59 22.01 -0.73
N GLY A 85 -5.78 21.90 -0.13
CA GLY A 85 -6.73 20.85 -0.50
C GLY A 85 -6.24 19.46 -0.07
N TYR A 86 -6.58 18.46 -0.87
CA TYR A 86 -6.06 17.08 -0.74
C TYR A 86 -4.82 16.83 -1.61
N ASN A 87 -4.34 17.83 -2.35
CA ASN A 87 -3.25 17.66 -3.32
C ASN A 87 -1.97 17.14 -2.69
N LEU A 88 -1.62 17.61 -1.49
CA LEU A 88 -0.45 17.13 -0.77
C LEU A 88 -0.56 15.64 -0.45
N ALA A 89 -1.74 15.19 0.02
CA ALA A 89 -1.99 13.79 0.33
C ALA A 89 -1.90 12.90 -0.92
N TYR A 90 -2.55 13.30 -2.02
CA TYR A 90 -2.50 12.56 -3.29
C TYR A 90 -1.07 12.47 -3.85
N THR A 91 -0.31 13.56 -3.78
CA THR A 91 1.08 13.59 -4.24
C THR A 91 1.96 12.66 -3.42
N ILE A 92 1.84 12.70 -2.09
CA ILE A 92 2.59 11.80 -1.20
C ILE A 92 2.21 10.34 -1.46
N SER A 93 0.92 10.03 -1.61
CA SER A 93 0.45 8.69 -1.95
C SER A 93 1.01 8.20 -3.28
N ALA A 94 1.06 9.05 -4.32
CA ALA A 94 1.64 8.71 -5.61
C ALA A 94 3.14 8.39 -5.50
N VAL A 95 3.90 9.19 -4.75
CA VAL A 95 5.34 8.94 -4.50
C VAL A 95 5.55 7.63 -3.75
N MET A 96 4.75 7.37 -2.71
CA MET A 96 4.81 6.12 -1.96
C MET A 96 4.50 4.89 -2.83
N MET A 97 3.55 4.99 -3.76
CA MET A 97 3.31 3.91 -4.73
C MET A 97 4.51 3.69 -5.65
N GLY A 98 5.20 4.75 -6.06
CA GLY A 98 6.49 4.66 -6.76
C GLY A 98 7.54 3.89 -5.95
N VAL A 99 7.67 4.20 -4.65
CA VAL A 99 8.56 3.45 -3.74
C VAL A 99 8.16 1.98 -3.65
N CYS A 100 6.86 1.67 -3.51
CA CYS A 100 6.37 0.30 -3.49
C CYS A 100 6.69 -0.47 -4.78
N ILE A 101 6.63 0.17 -5.95
CA ILE A 101 7.02 -0.44 -7.22
C ILE A 101 8.51 -0.80 -7.19
N VAL A 102 9.38 0.15 -6.80
CA VAL A 102 10.82 -0.10 -6.70
C VAL A 102 11.11 -1.23 -5.71
N LEU A 103 10.51 -1.18 -4.51
CA LEU A 103 10.66 -2.23 -3.51
C LEU A 103 10.22 -3.59 -4.05
N SER A 104 9.09 -3.66 -4.78
CA SER A 104 8.61 -4.92 -5.35
C SER A 104 9.53 -5.54 -6.39
N LEU A 105 10.45 -4.76 -6.98
CA LEU A 105 11.46 -5.25 -7.93
C LEU A 105 12.74 -5.74 -7.24
N VAL A 106 13.07 -5.18 -6.06
CA VAL A 106 14.31 -5.50 -5.34
C VAL A 106 14.12 -6.53 -4.24
N THR A 107 12.93 -6.60 -3.63
CA THR A 107 12.64 -7.58 -2.57
C THR A 107 12.36 -8.94 -3.19
N LYS A 108 12.95 -9.99 -2.61
CA LYS A 108 12.78 -11.37 -3.07
C LYS A 108 12.15 -12.22 -1.96
N PRO A 109 11.30 -13.20 -2.32
CA PRO A 109 10.77 -14.15 -1.36
C PRO A 109 11.90 -15.01 -0.77
N ILE A 110 11.65 -15.66 0.37
CA ILE A 110 12.65 -16.56 0.94
C ILE A 110 12.88 -17.76 0.02
N SER A 111 14.13 -18.20 -0.09
CA SER A 111 14.44 -19.42 -0.85
C SER A 111 13.74 -20.64 -0.24
N GLU A 112 13.42 -21.63 -1.07
CA GLU A 112 12.84 -22.90 -0.63
C GLU A 112 13.70 -23.59 0.44
N ALA A 113 15.03 -23.53 0.31
CA ALA A 113 15.97 -24.05 1.29
C ALA A 113 15.80 -23.36 2.67
N LYS A 114 15.66 -22.03 2.68
CA LYS A 114 15.45 -21.28 3.92
C LYS A 114 14.07 -21.53 4.52
N ALA A 115 13.05 -21.67 3.68
CA ALA A 115 11.71 -22.05 4.12
C ALA A 115 11.69 -23.45 4.75
N ALA A 116 12.46 -24.40 4.21
CA ALA A 116 12.61 -25.75 4.76
C ALA A 116 13.33 -25.74 6.12
N GLU A 117 14.44 -25.00 6.24
CA GLU A 117 15.18 -24.82 7.50
C GLU A 117 14.27 -24.26 8.61
N LEU A 118 13.44 -23.27 8.29
CA LEU A 118 12.50 -22.66 9.24
C LEU A 118 11.35 -23.59 9.66
N LYS A 119 11.03 -24.62 8.87
CA LYS A 119 10.03 -25.65 9.28
C LYS A 119 10.61 -26.66 10.27
N THR A 120 11.92 -26.86 10.24
CA THR A 120 12.62 -27.85 11.09
C THR A 120 13.15 -27.28 12.40
N ALA A 121 13.33 -25.96 12.47
CA ALA A 121 13.75 -25.23 13.67
C ALA A 121 12.55 -24.86 14.56
#